data_AF-A0A0R2JI20-F1
#
_entry.id   AF-A0A0R2JI20-F1
#
_cell.length_a   1.000
_cell.length_b   1.000
_cell.length_c   1.000
_cell.angle_alpha   90.00
_cell.angle_beta   90.00
_cell.angle_gamma   90.00
#
_symmetry.space_group_name_H-M   'P 1'
#
loop_
_entity.id
_entity.type
_entity.pdbx_description
1 polymer ?
#
loop_
_entity_poly.entity_id
_entity_poly.type
_entity_poly.pdbx_seq_one_letter_code
_entity_poly.pdbx_strand_id
1 'polypeptide(L)'
;MPNLTDAEKDAAKDAVDNATSQDEIDKAVDDAQEKNDAKANDPLADAKDEAKDKIDNMPNLTDAEKDAAKDAVDNATSQDEIDKAVDDAQEKNDAKANDPLADAKDEAKDNVDKNMPDLSDQDKKDIEDKINDAKTPEEIDQIIKDAQDLNDAKKDAKDDLKDLNDLSDQDKKDIEDKINDAKTPEEVDQIIKDAEDLNDAKKDAKDDLKDLNDLSDQDKKDIEDKINDAKTPAEVDQIINDAKNLNDAKKDAKDSINKLPNLTDAEKQDLINKINDAKTAEEVEQILNDAKNLNDAKKNAKDAINKLPNLTDAEKQDLINKIDGAKTVEEVEQILNDAKNLNDSKNGGEAVDNLQDAKNSAKDAINKLPNLTDAEKRDFIKRIDGANSLDAIENIAIEAQNLNDSRNQAGQNDLQDAKDAAKNQINGLQNLTDAQKQDFLSRIDAATSVSEINAILAEAKALDAQNLARTKDAAYKVIDGMANLTDAQKAELKGQIEGMTSVKAINDALEAAKKSVLPNTGAEDNGMLSVIGASMLGMLGLAGLGRRKKN
;
A
#
# COMPACT_ATOMS: atom_id res chain seq x y z
N MET A 1 68.34 -73.50 -16.72
CA MET A 1 68.33 -72.25 -17.49
C MET A 1 67.75 -71.12 -16.64
N PRO A 2 68.55 -70.54 -15.72
CA PRO A 2 68.08 -69.54 -14.75
C PRO A 2 67.67 -68.21 -15.39
N ASN A 3 68.19 -67.89 -16.58
CA ASN A 3 68.03 -66.57 -17.22
C ASN A 3 66.84 -66.51 -18.20
N LEU A 4 66.08 -67.60 -18.33
CA LEU A 4 64.82 -67.62 -19.09
C LEU A 4 63.66 -67.15 -18.23
N THR A 5 62.70 -66.43 -18.81
CA THR A 5 61.43 -66.11 -18.14
C THR A 5 60.61 -67.38 -17.92
N ASP A 6 59.62 -67.33 -17.05
CA ASP A 6 58.77 -68.50 -16.81
C ASP A 6 58.02 -68.92 -18.08
N ALA A 7 57.54 -67.96 -18.88
CA ALA A 7 56.95 -68.23 -20.18
C ALA A 7 57.93 -68.88 -21.18
N GLU A 8 59.21 -68.53 -21.14
CA GLU A 8 60.23 -69.13 -22.00
C GLU A 8 60.67 -70.51 -21.53
N LYS A 9 60.71 -70.75 -20.21
CA LYS A 9 60.95 -72.09 -19.64
C LYS A 9 59.80 -73.03 -19.96
N ASP A 10 58.56 -72.55 -19.88
CA ASP A 10 57.37 -73.30 -20.25
C ASP A 10 57.37 -73.62 -21.75
N ALA A 11 57.68 -72.64 -22.61
CA ALA A 11 57.80 -72.86 -24.04
C ALA A 11 58.92 -73.86 -24.39
N ALA A 12 60.07 -73.82 -23.70
CA ALA A 12 61.15 -74.78 -23.87
C ALA A 12 60.74 -76.18 -23.40
N LYS A 13 60.01 -76.27 -22.28
CA LYS A 13 59.47 -77.51 -21.77
C LYS A 13 58.44 -78.12 -22.71
N ASP A 14 57.53 -77.32 -23.24
CA ASP A 14 56.54 -77.76 -24.23
C ASP A 14 57.21 -78.23 -25.53
N ALA A 15 58.29 -77.57 -25.96
CA ALA A 15 59.07 -78.01 -27.12
C ALA A 15 59.75 -79.37 -26.89
N VAL A 16 60.26 -79.62 -25.68
CA VAL A 16 60.83 -80.92 -25.28
C VAL A 16 59.74 -81.99 -25.16
N ASP A 17 58.60 -81.67 -24.54
CA ASP A 17 57.51 -82.63 -24.31
C ASP A 17 56.81 -83.04 -25.63
N ASN A 18 56.83 -82.18 -26.66
CA ASN A 18 56.27 -82.45 -27.99
C ASN A 18 57.25 -83.07 -29.00
N ALA A 19 58.52 -83.25 -28.64
CA ALA A 19 59.52 -83.83 -29.52
C ALA A 19 59.30 -85.35 -29.72
N THR A 20 59.45 -85.82 -30.96
CA THR A 20 59.19 -87.23 -31.36
C THR A 20 60.46 -88.05 -31.58
N SER A 21 61.62 -87.41 -31.46
CA SER A 21 62.94 -88.03 -31.61
C SER A 21 63.95 -87.40 -30.66
N GLN A 22 65.04 -88.12 -30.37
CA GLN A 22 66.12 -87.61 -29.51
C GLN A 22 66.76 -86.34 -30.09
N ASP A 23 66.93 -86.28 -31.41
CA ASP A 23 67.50 -85.12 -32.10
C ASP A 23 66.61 -83.86 -31.93
N GLU A 24 65.29 -84.02 -31.84
CA GLU A 24 64.35 -82.91 -31.58
C GLU A 24 64.39 -82.46 -30.11
N ILE A 25 64.58 -83.39 -29.16
CA ILE A 25 64.76 -83.06 -27.74
C ILE A 25 66.08 -82.32 -27.55
N ASP A 26 67.17 -82.84 -28.12
CA ASP A 26 68.50 -82.23 -28.02
C ASP A 26 68.48 -80.83 -28.63
N LYS A 27 67.82 -80.65 -29.79
CA LYS A 27 67.62 -79.33 -30.38
C LYS A 27 66.78 -78.40 -29.50
N ALA A 28 65.69 -78.85 -28.89
CA ALA A 28 64.88 -78.01 -28.02
C ALA A 28 65.63 -77.58 -26.74
N VAL A 29 66.45 -78.49 -26.18
CA VAL A 29 67.31 -78.19 -25.04
C VAL A 29 68.44 -77.25 -25.45
N ASP A 30 69.07 -77.46 -26.60
CA ASP A 30 70.14 -76.61 -27.13
C ASP A 30 69.60 -75.21 -27.48
N ASP A 31 68.44 -75.10 -28.14
CA ASP A 31 67.79 -73.81 -28.45
C ASP A 31 67.45 -73.04 -27.15
N ALA A 32 66.98 -73.75 -26.13
CA ALA A 32 66.69 -73.14 -24.83
C ALA A 32 67.97 -72.79 -24.04
N GLN A 33 69.03 -73.61 -24.15
CA GLN A 33 70.33 -73.36 -23.54
C GLN A 33 71.03 -72.18 -24.23
N GLU A 34 71.00 -72.11 -25.56
CA GLU A 34 71.52 -71.01 -26.36
C GLU A 34 70.76 -69.72 -26.04
N LYS A 35 69.43 -69.78 -25.90
CA LYS A 35 68.62 -68.62 -25.46
C LYS A 35 68.93 -68.21 -24.02
N ASN A 36 69.18 -69.16 -23.13
CA ASN A 36 69.57 -68.90 -21.75
C ASN A 36 70.98 -68.28 -21.66
N ASP A 37 71.91 -68.74 -22.49
CA ASP A 37 73.29 -68.30 -22.51
C ASP A 37 73.46 -66.98 -23.28
N ALA A 38 72.59 -66.72 -24.27
CA ALA A 38 72.45 -65.41 -24.91
C ALA A 38 71.94 -64.35 -23.92
N LYS A 39 71.01 -64.72 -23.03
CA LYS A 39 70.58 -63.83 -21.93
C LYS A 39 71.62 -63.72 -20.81
N ALA A 40 72.42 -64.77 -20.56
CA ALA A 40 73.53 -64.72 -19.61
C ALA A 40 74.66 -63.77 -20.05
N ASN A 41 74.82 -63.58 -21.35
CA ASN A 41 75.85 -62.75 -21.97
C ASN A 41 75.26 -61.50 -22.65
N ASP A 42 74.04 -61.08 -22.29
CA ASP A 42 73.46 -59.82 -22.79
C ASP A 42 74.34 -58.66 -22.29
N PRO A 43 75.11 -58.00 -23.18
CA PRO A 43 76.01 -56.93 -22.78
C PRO A 43 75.28 -55.71 -22.19
N LEU A 44 73.94 -55.69 -22.23
CA LEU A 44 73.08 -54.61 -21.74
C LEU A 44 72.37 -54.93 -20.41
N ALA A 45 72.54 -56.13 -19.82
CA ALA A 45 71.80 -56.54 -18.62
C ALA A 45 71.98 -55.56 -17.45
N ASP A 46 73.23 -55.22 -17.10
CA ASP A 46 73.53 -54.26 -16.03
C ASP A 46 72.97 -52.85 -16.34
N ALA A 47 72.98 -52.44 -17.62
CA ALA A 47 72.45 -51.16 -18.06
C ALA A 47 70.92 -51.09 -17.95
N LYS A 48 70.22 -52.19 -18.22
CA LYS A 48 68.77 -52.31 -18.03
C LYS A 48 68.38 -52.24 -16.55
N ASP A 49 69.13 -52.91 -15.68
CA ASP A 49 68.88 -52.85 -14.23
C ASP A 49 69.11 -51.43 -13.68
N GLU A 50 70.20 -50.76 -14.07
CA GLU A 50 70.45 -49.36 -13.67
C GLU A 50 69.37 -48.40 -14.20
N ALA A 51 68.90 -48.61 -15.42
CA ALA A 51 67.81 -47.82 -16.02
C ALA A 51 66.48 -48.01 -15.27
N LYS A 52 66.13 -49.24 -14.89
CA LYS A 52 64.93 -49.51 -14.08
C LYS A 52 65.02 -48.89 -12.69
N ASP A 53 66.19 -48.93 -12.05
CA ASP A 53 66.43 -48.26 -10.77
C ASP A 53 66.26 -46.74 -10.87
N LYS A 54 66.70 -46.12 -11.97
CA LYS A 54 66.46 -44.69 -12.25
C LYS A 54 64.97 -44.39 -12.38
N ILE A 55 64.23 -45.18 -13.16
CA ILE A 55 62.78 -45.05 -13.35
C ILE A 55 62.02 -45.23 -12.01
N ASP A 56 62.46 -46.15 -11.16
CA ASP A 56 61.85 -46.38 -9.85
C ASP A 56 61.95 -45.16 -8.93
N ASN A 57 63.04 -44.41 -9.04
CA ASN A 57 63.30 -43.21 -8.26
C ASN A 57 62.64 -41.94 -8.81
N MET A 58 61.88 -42.01 -9.89
CA MET A 58 61.11 -40.88 -10.43
C MET A 58 59.85 -40.62 -9.58
N PRO A 59 59.74 -39.51 -8.84
CA PRO A 59 58.70 -39.33 -7.81
C PRO A 59 57.31 -39.02 -8.35
N ASN A 60 57.21 -38.51 -9.59
CA ASN A 60 55.96 -37.98 -10.15
C ASN A 60 55.27 -38.95 -11.12
N LEU A 61 55.89 -40.10 -11.42
CA LEU A 61 55.28 -41.16 -12.21
C LEU A 61 54.42 -42.08 -11.33
N THR A 62 53.27 -42.47 -11.84
CA THR A 62 52.43 -43.52 -11.22
C THR A 62 53.07 -44.89 -11.41
N ASP A 63 52.69 -45.86 -10.57
CA ASP A 63 53.19 -47.24 -10.67
C ASP A 63 52.98 -47.82 -12.08
N ALA A 64 51.82 -47.58 -12.69
CA ALA A 64 51.51 -48.03 -14.05
C ALA A 64 52.39 -47.38 -15.13
N GLU A 65 52.80 -46.12 -14.94
CA GLU A 65 53.69 -45.42 -15.87
C GLU A 65 55.14 -45.88 -15.70
N LYS A 66 55.56 -46.16 -14.47
CA LYS A 66 56.87 -46.77 -14.18
C LYS A 66 56.95 -48.17 -14.78
N ASP A 67 55.92 -48.98 -14.61
CA ASP A 67 55.87 -50.33 -15.18
C ASP A 67 55.96 -50.29 -16.72
N ALA A 68 55.20 -49.42 -17.37
CA ALA A 68 55.27 -49.25 -18.82
C ALA A 68 56.65 -48.78 -19.32
N ALA A 69 57.34 -47.92 -18.57
CA ALA A 69 58.69 -47.47 -18.89
C ALA A 69 59.74 -48.58 -18.68
N LYS A 70 59.60 -49.38 -17.61
CA LYS A 70 60.46 -50.56 -17.37
C LYS A 70 60.26 -51.64 -18.43
N ASP A 71 59.03 -51.85 -18.90
CA ASP A 71 58.74 -52.74 -20.03
C ASP A 71 59.44 -52.28 -21.31
N ALA A 72 59.52 -50.97 -21.55
CA ALA A 72 60.28 -50.42 -22.68
C ALA A 72 61.80 -50.68 -22.54
N VAL A 73 62.36 -50.55 -21.33
CA VAL A 73 63.75 -50.91 -21.03
C VAL A 73 64.01 -52.40 -21.23
N ASP A 74 63.09 -53.26 -20.81
CA ASP A 74 63.21 -54.72 -20.99
C ASP A 74 63.29 -55.14 -22.47
N ASN A 75 62.50 -54.48 -23.31
CA ASN A 75 62.42 -54.74 -24.74
C ASN A 75 63.54 -54.08 -25.57
N ALA A 76 64.39 -53.25 -24.97
CA ALA A 76 65.48 -52.58 -25.67
C ALA A 76 66.57 -53.56 -26.13
N THR A 77 67.12 -53.33 -27.32
CA THR A 77 68.15 -54.16 -27.98
C THR A 77 69.50 -53.44 -28.12
N SER A 78 69.58 -52.19 -27.67
CA SER A 78 70.79 -51.36 -27.70
C SER A 78 70.83 -50.39 -26.51
N GLN A 79 72.00 -49.84 -26.18
CA GLN A 79 72.14 -48.82 -25.14
C GLN A 79 71.30 -47.57 -25.47
N ASP A 80 71.30 -47.14 -26.73
CA ASP A 80 70.55 -45.96 -27.18
C ASP A 80 69.03 -46.12 -26.93
N GLU A 81 68.49 -47.33 -27.08
CA GLU A 81 67.07 -47.62 -26.79
C GLU A 81 66.77 -47.63 -25.29
N ILE A 82 67.71 -48.06 -24.45
CA ILE A 82 67.60 -47.99 -22.98
C ILE A 82 67.62 -46.53 -22.53
N ASP A 83 68.61 -45.76 -23.00
CA ASP A 83 68.76 -44.34 -22.68
C ASP A 83 67.50 -43.56 -23.10
N LYS A 84 66.97 -43.85 -24.30
CA LYS A 84 65.72 -43.26 -24.76
C LYS A 84 64.52 -43.60 -23.87
N ALA A 85 64.40 -44.83 -23.38
CA ALA A 85 63.30 -45.21 -22.49
C ALA A 85 63.39 -44.48 -21.13
N VAL A 86 64.60 -44.28 -20.60
CA VAL A 86 64.84 -43.48 -19.39
C VAL A 86 64.55 -42.01 -19.64
N ASP A 87 64.99 -41.45 -20.77
CA ASP A 87 64.75 -40.06 -21.16
C ASP A 87 63.24 -39.79 -21.35
N ASP A 88 62.52 -40.67 -22.07
CA ASP A 88 61.07 -40.57 -22.27
C ASP A 88 60.30 -40.64 -20.92
N ALA A 89 60.78 -41.45 -19.97
CA ALA A 89 60.22 -41.55 -18.62
C ALA A 89 60.54 -40.32 -17.77
N GLN A 90 61.77 -39.81 -17.85
CA GLN A 90 62.23 -38.61 -17.17
C GLN A 90 61.47 -37.37 -17.68
N GLU A 91 61.27 -37.25 -18.99
CA GLU A 91 60.48 -36.18 -19.61
C GLU A 91 59.04 -36.19 -19.09
N LYS A 92 58.41 -37.38 -18.99
CA LYS A 92 57.08 -37.51 -18.36
C LYS A 92 57.08 -37.16 -16.88
N ASN A 93 58.11 -37.57 -16.13
CA ASN A 93 58.24 -37.28 -14.71
C ASN A 93 58.37 -35.77 -14.46
N ASP A 94 59.13 -35.10 -15.31
CA ASP A 94 59.39 -33.66 -15.22
C ASP A 94 58.16 -32.85 -15.69
N ALA A 95 57.45 -33.32 -16.72
CA ALA A 95 56.18 -32.73 -17.15
C ALA A 95 55.09 -32.81 -16.07
N LYS A 96 55.12 -33.82 -15.20
CA LYS A 96 54.23 -33.92 -14.04
C LYS A 96 54.71 -33.16 -12.81
N ALA A 97 56.01 -32.84 -12.73
CA ALA A 97 56.56 -31.99 -11.67
C ALA A 97 56.10 -30.54 -11.81
N ASN A 98 55.93 -30.09 -13.05
CA ASN A 98 55.48 -28.75 -13.42
C ASN A 98 54.03 -28.83 -13.90
N ASP A 99 53.06 -28.93 -12.98
CA ASP A 99 51.63 -28.78 -13.33
C ASP A 99 51.38 -27.31 -13.67
N PRO A 100 51.34 -26.92 -14.96
CA PRO A 100 51.30 -25.52 -15.34
C PRO A 100 50.00 -24.84 -14.88
N LEU A 101 48.95 -25.64 -14.63
CA LEU A 101 47.69 -25.13 -14.10
C LEU A 101 47.81 -24.77 -12.61
N ALA A 102 48.52 -25.58 -11.81
CA ALA A 102 48.72 -25.30 -10.39
C ALA A 102 49.56 -24.04 -10.20
N ASP A 103 50.67 -23.91 -10.94
CA ASP A 103 51.53 -22.73 -10.90
C ASP A 103 50.76 -21.47 -11.35
N ALA A 104 49.97 -21.56 -12.43
CA ALA A 104 49.14 -20.45 -12.90
C ALA A 104 48.10 -20.02 -11.85
N LYS A 105 47.50 -20.96 -11.10
CA LYS A 105 46.56 -20.63 -10.01
C LYS A 105 47.26 -19.88 -8.89
N ASP A 106 48.45 -20.31 -8.48
CA ASP A 106 49.16 -19.68 -7.38
C ASP A 106 49.67 -18.27 -7.78
N GLU A 107 50.19 -18.10 -9.00
CA GLU A 107 50.56 -16.79 -9.53
C GLU A 107 49.35 -15.84 -9.65
N ALA A 108 48.21 -16.35 -10.13
CA ALA A 108 46.98 -15.59 -10.24
C ALA A 108 46.46 -15.09 -8.87
N LYS A 109 46.47 -15.96 -7.84
CA LYS A 109 46.10 -15.55 -6.47
C LYS A 109 47.04 -14.47 -5.93
N ASP A 110 48.34 -14.65 -6.12
CA ASP A 110 49.36 -13.68 -5.72
C ASP A 110 49.14 -12.31 -6.42
N ASN A 111 48.74 -12.32 -7.69
CA ASN A 111 48.43 -11.12 -8.46
C ASN A 111 47.18 -10.40 -7.89
N VAL A 112 46.11 -11.14 -7.58
CA VAL A 112 44.88 -10.59 -6.97
C VAL A 112 45.18 -9.96 -5.62
N ASP A 113 46.00 -10.60 -4.78
CA ASP A 113 46.31 -10.07 -3.46
C ASP A 113 47.15 -8.78 -3.55
N LYS A 114 48.21 -8.80 -4.35
CA LYS A 114 49.26 -7.76 -4.35
C LYS A 114 48.99 -6.59 -5.29
N ASN A 115 48.31 -6.82 -6.41
CA ASN A 115 48.19 -5.83 -7.49
C ASN A 115 46.76 -5.31 -7.68
N MET A 116 45.79 -5.77 -6.88
CA MET A 116 44.40 -5.31 -6.94
C MET A 116 43.94 -4.74 -5.57
N PRO A 117 44.48 -3.58 -5.16
CA PRO A 117 44.25 -3.04 -3.82
C PRO A 117 42.85 -2.45 -3.61
N ASP A 118 42.10 -2.15 -4.67
CA ASP A 118 40.78 -1.51 -4.59
C ASP A 118 39.63 -2.51 -4.51
N LEU A 119 39.93 -3.80 -4.64
CA LEU A 119 39.01 -4.91 -4.37
C LEU A 119 38.81 -5.10 -2.86
N SER A 120 37.58 -5.40 -2.46
CA SER A 120 37.30 -5.79 -1.07
C SER A 120 37.87 -7.17 -0.75
N ASP A 121 38.08 -7.46 0.53
CA ASP A 121 38.52 -8.80 0.99
C ASP A 121 37.57 -9.91 0.50
N GLN A 122 36.27 -9.61 0.41
CA GLN A 122 35.29 -10.55 -0.11
C GLN A 122 35.41 -10.74 -1.62
N ASP A 123 35.66 -9.68 -2.39
CA ASP A 123 35.89 -9.79 -3.84
C ASP A 123 37.12 -10.64 -4.13
N LYS A 124 38.22 -10.37 -3.44
CA LYS A 124 39.46 -11.14 -3.57
C LYS A 124 39.20 -12.63 -3.31
N LYS A 125 38.49 -12.94 -2.23
CA LYS A 125 38.10 -14.32 -1.91
C LYS A 125 37.22 -14.96 -2.99
N ASP A 126 36.19 -14.25 -3.48
CA ASP A 126 35.31 -14.75 -4.53
C ASP A 126 36.09 -15.04 -5.83
N ILE A 127 37.11 -14.24 -6.13
CA ILE A 127 38.01 -14.42 -7.27
C ILE A 127 38.96 -15.61 -7.04
N GLU A 128 39.54 -15.74 -5.84
CA GLU A 128 40.39 -16.89 -5.48
C GLU A 128 39.63 -18.21 -5.60
N ASP A 129 38.36 -18.25 -5.19
CA ASP A 129 37.49 -19.41 -5.34
C ASP A 129 37.27 -19.76 -6.82
N LYS A 130 37.03 -18.76 -7.68
CA LYS A 130 36.95 -18.96 -9.16
C LYS A 130 38.26 -19.48 -9.75
N ILE A 131 39.41 -18.96 -9.30
CA ILE A 131 40.74 -19.42 -9.73
C ILE A 131 40.94 -20.89 -9.32
N ASN A 132 40.55 -21.26 -8.10
CA ASN A 132 40.63 -22.65 -7.63
C ASN A 132 39.80 -23.61 -8.50
N ASP A 133 38.63 -23.16 -8.96
CA ASP A 133 37.71 -23.95 -9.80
C ASP A 133 38.10 -24.00 -11.29
N ALA A 134 38.99 -23.11 -11.74
CA ALA A 134 39.43 -23.05 -13.13
C ALA A 134 40.13 -24.35 -13.58
N LYS A 135 39.86 -24.77 -14.82
CA LYS A 135 40.34 -26.03 -15.40
C LYS A 135 41.46 -25.83 -16.41
N THR A 136 41.61 -24.61 -16.92
CA THR A 136 42.65 -24.28 -17.89
C THR A 136 43.31 -22.93 -17.55
N PRO A 137 44.56 -22.70 -17.98
CA PRO A 137 45.21 -21.40 -17.84
C PRO A 137 44.43 -20.26 -18.49
N GLU A 138 43.76 -20.51 -19.62
CA GLU A 138 42.97 -19.48 -20.31
C GLU A 138 41.74 -19.02 -19.50
N GLU A 139 41.11 -19.93 -18.73
CA GLU A 139 40.05 -19.56 -17.80
C GLU A 139 40.59 -18.67 -16.68
N ILE A 140 41.80 -18.95 -16.18
CA ILE A 140 42.47 -18.13 -15.16
C ILE A 140 42.79 -16.73 -15.71
N ASP A 141 43.33 -16.65 -16.92
CA ASP A 141 43.64 -15.37 -17.57
C ASP A 141 42.39 -14.49 -17.70
N GLN A 142 41.25 -15.08 -18.06
CA GLN A 142 39.99 -14.35 -18.15
C GLN A 142 39.49 -13.91 -16.76
N ILE A 143 39.58 -14.76 -15.74
CA ILE A 143 39.20 -14.40 -14.36
C ILE A 143 40.07 -13.23 -13.86
N ILE A 144 41.38 -13.25 -14.13
CA ILE A 144 42.30 -12.18 -13.74
C ILE A 144 41.99 -10.90 -14.49
N LYS A 145 41.70 -10.99 -15.79
CA LYS A 145 41.30 -9.81 -16.57
C LYS A 145 40.03 -9.17 -16.02
N ASP A 146 38.99 -9.96 -15.75
CA ASP A 146 37.74 -9.46 -15.19
C ASP A 146 37.95 -8.83 -13.80
N ALA A 147 38.85 -9.41 -13.00
CA ALA A 147 39.23 -8.87 -11.69
C ALA A 147 40.02 -7.55 -11.78
N GLN A 148 40.91 -7.43 -12.77
CA GLN A 148 41.64 -6.19 -13.05
C GLN A 148 40.68 -5.08 -13.52
N ASP A 149 39.80 -5.39 -14.47
CA ASP A 149 38.81 -4.44 -14.97
C ASP A 149 37.91 -3.92 -13.83
N LEU A 150 37.51 -4.79 -12.89
CA LEU A 150 36.76 -4.39 -11.68
C LEU A 150 37.59 -3.53 -10.72
N ASN A 151 38.85 -3.90 -10.47
CA ASN A 151 39.75 -3.14 -9.61
C ASN A 151 39.95 -1.72 -10.14
N ASP A 152 40.23 -1.59 -11.44
CA ASP A 152 40.49 -0.32 -12.09
C ASP A 152 39.22 0.56 -12.09
N ALA A 153 38.05 -0.02 -12.38
CA ALA A 153 36.77 0.68 -12.28
C ALA A 153 36.52 1.21 -10.86
N LYS A 154 36.74 0.40 -9.82
CA LYS A 154 36.59 0.83 -8.41
C LYS A 154 37.55 1.95 -8.04
N LYS A 155 38.81 1.85 -8.49
CA LYS A 155 39.82 2.87 -8.24
C LYS A 155 39.43 4.20 -8.88
N ASP A 156 39.05 4.18 -10.14
CA ASP A 156 38.69 5.38 -10.90
C ASP A 156 37.42 6.02 -10.34
N ALA A 157 36.38 5.24 -10.04
CA ALA A 157 35.18 5.75 -9.38
C ALA A 157 35.46 6.38 -8.00
N LYS A 158 36.38 5.82 -7.20
CA LYS A 158 36.80 6.41 -5.92
C LYS A 158 37.58 7.72 -6.12
N ASP A 159 38.32 7.84 -7.22
CA ASP A 159 39.02 9.08 -7.56
C ASP A 159 38.03 10.16 -8.01
N ASP A 160 37.10 9.83 -8.91
CA ASP A 160 36.06 10.75 -9.39
C ASP A 160 35.16 11.25 -8.24
N LEU A 161 34.80 10.36 -7.31
CA LEU A 161 33.98 10.71 -6.13
C LEU A 161 34.62 11.80 -5.25
N LYS A 162 35.95 11.91 -5.23
CA LYS A 162 36.64 12.97 -4.48
C LYS A 162 36.33 14.35 -5.06
N ASP A 163 36.18 14.44 -6.38
CA ASP A 163 35.97 15.69 -7.11
C ASP A 163 34.50 16.19 -7.08
N LEU A 164 33.56 15.36 -6.61
CA LEU A 164 32.15 15.71 -6.43
C LEU A 164 31.92 16.59 -5.19
N ASN A 165 32.13 17.90 -5.33
CA ASN A 165 32.18 18.85 -4.20
C ASN A 165 30.83 19.27 -3.62
N ASP A 166 29.72 19.00 -4.31
CA ASP A 166 28.37 19.40 -3.86
C ASP A 166 27.64 18.30 -3.08
N LEU A 167 28.25 17.12 -2.97
CA LEU A 167 27.82 16.02 -2.11
C LEU A 167 28.29 16.22 -0.66
N SER A 168 27.47 15.78 0.30
CA SER A 168 27.87 15.76 1.72
C SER A 168 28.89 14.65 2.00
N ASP A 169 29.66 14.78 3.09
CA ASP A 169 30.58 13.72 3.54
C ASP A 169 29.88 12.37 3.73
N GLN A 170 28.63 12.41 4.20
CA GLN A 170 27.82 11.20 4.37
C GLN A 170 27.40 10.62 3.02
N ASP A 171 27.00 11.44 2.04
CA ASP A 171 26.69 10.96 0.69
C ASP A 171 27.90 10.28 0.06
N LYS A 172 29.08 10.92 0.15
CA LYS A 172 30.33 10.35 -0.37
C LYS A 172 30.63 9.00 0.27
N LYS A 173 30.48 8.89 1.59
CA LYS A 173 30.68 7.63 2.29
C LYS A 173 29.69 6.55 1.83
N ASP A 174 28.40 6.88 1.74
CA ASP A 174 27.37 5.94 1.30
C ASP A 174 27.62 5.46 -0.15
N ILE A 175 28.15 6.33 -1.01
CA ILE A 175 28.54 5.99 -2.39
C ILE A 175 29.81 5.14 -2.41
N GLU A 176 30.82 5.47 -1.60
CA GLU A 176 32.05 4.69 -1.47
C GLU A 176 31.75 3.26 -1.00
N ASP A 177 30.85 3.09 -0.02
CA ASP A 177 30.39 1.78 0.44
C ASP A 177 29.73 0.99 -0.71
N LYS A 178 28.90 1.63 -1.54
CA LYS A 178 28.31 0.99 -2.73
C LYS A 178 29.34 0.60 -3.79
N ILE A 179 30.35 1.44 -4.05
CA ILE A 179 31.45 1.13 -4.97
C ILE A 179 32.22 -0.09 -4.45
N ASN A 180 32.48 -0.16 -3.14
CA ASN A 180 33.16 -1.30 -2.53
C ASN A 180 32.34 -2.60 -2.65
N ASP A 181 31.02 -2.52 -2.55
CA ASP A 181 30.12 -3.68 -2.66
C ASP A 181 29.85 -4.15 -4.10
N ALA A 182 30.03 -3.28 -5.10
CA ALA A 182 29.78 -3.58 -6.51
C ALA A 182 30.63 -4.76 -7.02
N LYS A 183 30.04 -5.61 -7.86
CA LYS A 183 30.62 -6.88 -8.32
C LYS A 183 31.06 -6.84 -9.77
N THR A 184 30.63 -5.84 -10.54
CA THR A 184 31.04 -5.68 -11.94
C THR A 184 31.42 -4.22 -12.24
N PRO A 185 32.27 -3.98 -13.26
CA PRO A 185 32.58 -2.63 -13.72
C PRO A 185 31.34 -1.81 -14.07
N GLU A 186 30.33 -2.42 -14.69
CA GLU A 186 29.10 -1.72 -15.08
C GLU A 186 28.28 -1.25 -13.88
N GLU A 187 28.27 -2.01 -12.78
CA GLU A 187 27.64 -1.56 -11.53
C GLU A 187 28.38 -0.36 -10.95
N VAL A 188 29.71 -0.38 -10.97
CA VAL A 188 30.56 0.74 -10.52
C VAL A 188 30.31 1.98 -11.36
N ASP A 189 30.30 1.85 -12.69
CA ASP A 189 30.04 2.93 -13.64
C ASP A 189 28.66 3.57 -13.40
N GLN A 190 27.64 2.76 -13.11
CA GLN A 190 26.32 3.28 -12.82
C GLN A 190 26.27 4.02 -11.48
N ILE A 191 26.95 3.50 -10.45
CA ILE A 191 27.01 4.13 -9.13
C ILE A 191 27.68 5.52 -9.21
N ILE A 192 28.81 5.62 -9.92
CA ILE A 192 29.52 6.91 -10.03
C ILE A 192 28.73 7.90 -10.89
N LYS A 193 28.10 7.42 -11.97
CA LYS A 193 27.22 8.26 -12.80
C LYS A 193 26.03 8.82 -12.02
N ASP A 194 25.37 7.99 -11.21
CA ASP A 194 24.26 8.45 -10.36
C ASP A 194 24.75 9.51 -9.33
N ALA A 195 26.00 9.38 -8.85
CA ALA A 195 26.62 10.35 -7.95
C ALA A 195 26.96 11.67 -8.65
N GLU A 196 27.47 11.62 -9.88
CA GLU A 196 27.70 12.80 -10.73
C GLU A 196 26.41 13.55 -11.02
N ASP A 197 25.36 12.83 -11.44
CA ASP A 197 24.04 13.41 -11.73
C ASP A 197 23.46 14.09 -10.47
N LEU A 198 23.61 13.48 -9.28
CA LEU A 198 23.19 14.08 -8.02
C LEU A 198 24.02 15.32 -7.65
N ASN A 199 25.33 15.26 -7.84
CA ASN A 199 26.23 16.37 -7.56
C ASN A 199 25.88 17.59 -8.42
N ASP A 200 25.71 17.38 -9.73
CA ASP A 200 25.35 18.43 -10.68
C ASP A 200 23.96 19.01 -10.38
N ALA A 201 22.97 18.16 -10.07
CA ALA A 201 21.66 18.63 -9.64
C ALA A 201 21.73 19.52 -8.38
N LYS A 202 22.48 19.09 -7.35
CA LYS A 202 22.67 19.89 -6.12
C LYS A 202 23.35 21.22 -6.40
N LYS A 203 24.37 21.22 -7.26
CA LYS A 203 25.09 22.43 -7.67
C LYS A 203 24.17 23.42 -8.39
N ASP A 204 23.48 22.95 -9.43
CA ASP A 204 22.57 23.78 -10.23
C ASP A 204 21.43 24.34 -9.36
N ALA A 205 20.87 23.53 -8.46
CA ALA A 205 19.85 23.99 -7.52
C ALA A 205 20.37 25.06 -6.54
N LYS A 206 21.60 24.92 -6.02
CA LYS A 206 22.24 25.94 -5.18
C LYS A 206 22.50 27.24 -5.95
N ASP A 207 22.84 27.15 -7.23
CA ASP A 207 23.03 28.32 -8.08
C ASP A 207 21.68 29.02 -8.36
N ASP A 208 20.66 28.28 -8.76
CA ASP A 208 19.30 28.80 -8.95
C ASP A 208 18.75 29.48 -7.69
N LEU A 209 19.00 28.89 -6.51
CA LEU A 209 18.55 29.41 -5.22
C LEU A 209 19.09 30.82 -4.90
N LYS A 210 20.30 31.14 -5.39
CA LYS A 210 20.90 32.47 -5.20
C LYS A 210 20.06 33.55 -5.88
N ASP A 211 19.49 33.24 -7.04
CA ASP A 211 18.73 34.17 -7.88
C ASP A 211 17.27 34.40 -7.41
N LEU A 212 16.80 33.64 -6.40
CA LEU A 212 15.45 33.77 -5.83
C LEU A 212 15.37 34.94 -4.83
N ASN A 213 15.23 36.17 -5.35
CA ASN A 213 15.34 37.42 -4.58
C ASN A 213 14.16 37.74 -3.65
N ASP A 214 13.01 37.08 -3.79
CA ASP A 214 11.83 37.33 -2.96
C ASP A 214 11.72 36.40 -1.75
N LEU A 215 12.66 35.46 -1.62
CA LEU A 215 12.86 34.62 -0.45
C LEU A 215 13.73 35.32 0.60
N SER A 216 13.46 35.06 1.88
CA SER A 216 14.32 35.54 2.96
C SER A 216 15.63 34.74 3.05
N ASP A 217 16.66 35.29 3.68
CA ASP A 217 17.92 34.57 3.92
C ASP A 217 17.70 33.27 4.69
N GLN A 218 16.74 33.26 5.63
CA GLN A 218 16.37 32.06 6.37
C GLN A 218 15.66 31.04 5.47
N ASP A 219 14.76 31.46 4.59
CA ASP A 219 14.12 30.55 3.62
C ASP A 219 15.15 29.91 2.71
N LYS A 220 16.10 30.71 2.18
CA LYS A 220 17.20 30.21 1.36
C LYS A 220 18.03 29.19 2.12
N LYS A 221 18.40 29.48 3.37
CA LYS A 221 19.14 28.53 4.20
C LYS A 221 18.36 27.23 4.42
N ASP A 222 17.07 27.31 4.76
CA ASP A 222 16.24 26.13 5.00
C ASP A 222 16.07 25.28 3.72
N ILE A 223 16.04 25.91 2.55
CA ILE A 223 15.99 25.23 1.25
C ILE A 223 17.36 24.62 0.90
N GLU A 224 18.45 25.33 1.14
CA GLU A 224 19.82 24.81 0.95
C GLU A 224 20.08 23.58 1.81
N ASP A 225 19.66 23.60 3.08
CA ASP A 225 19.73 22.45 3.98
C ASP A 225 18.96 21.25 3.39
N LYS A 226 17.76 21.46 2.82
CA LYS A 226 17.00 20.40 2.13
C LYS A 226 17.68 19.88 0.86
N ILE A 227 18.28 20.76 0.07
CA ILE A 227 19.05 20.36 -1.14
C ILE A 227 20.23 19.48 -0.74
N ASN A 228 20.94 19.84 0.34
CA ASN A 228 22.06 19.08 0.85
C ASN A 228 21.63 17.68 1.36
N ASP A 229 20.44 17.58 1.96
CA ASP A 229 19.90 16.31 2.48
C ASP A 229 19.29 15.39 1.39
N ALA A 230 18.94 15.94 0.22
CA ALA A 230 18.33 15.19 -0.88
C ALA A 230 19.27 14.07 -1.39
N LYS A 231 18.68 12.92 -1.73
CA LYS A 231 19.41 11.70 -2.10
C LYS A 231 19.30 11.37 -3.58
N THR A 232 18.45 12.07 -4.31
CA THR A 232 18.25 11.86 -5.76
C THR A 232 18.11 13.18 -6.50
N PRO A 233 18.48 13.24 -7.80
CA PRO A 233 18.25 14.43 -8.63
C PRO A 233 16.77 14.88 -8.64
N ALA A 234 15.83 13.93 -8.67
CA ALA A 234 14.40 14.23 -8.69
C ALA A 234 13.92 14.94 -7.40
N GLU A 235 14.46 14.58 -6.23
CA GLU A 235 14.17 15.28 -4.98
C GLU A 235 14.73 16.70 -5.00
N VAL A 236 15.96 16.88 -5.50
CA VAL A 236 16.60 18.19 -5.67
C VAL A 236 15.77 19.08 -6.60
N ASP A 237 15.36 18.55 -7.75
CA ASP A 237 14.50 19.23 -8.73
C ASP A 237 13.18 19.68 -8.10
N GLN A 238 12.55 18.82 -7.30
CA GLN A 238 11.31 19.17 -6.65
C GLN A 238 11.50 20.29 -5.62
N ILE A 239 12.55 20.23 -4.81
CA ILE A 239 12.87 21.26 -3.81
C ILE A 239 13.08 22.62 -4.48
N ILE A 240 13.87 22.69 -5.55
CA ILE A 240 14.16 23.96 -6.22
C ILE A 240 12.96 24.49 -7.00
N ASN A 241 12.12 23.62 -7.57
CA ASN A 241 10.89 24.04 -8.24
C ASN A 241 9.86 24.61 -7.23
N ASP A 242 9.72 23.98 -6.07
CA ASP A 242 8.87 24.51 -4.99
C ASP A 242 9.39 25.88 -4.49
N ALA A 243 10.71 26.05 -4.39
CA ALA A 243 11.34 27.32 -4.05
C ALA A 243 11.07 28.42 -5.09
N LYS A 244 11.21 28.09 -6.39
CA LYS A 244 10.89 29.00 -7.51
C LYS A 244 9.41 29.42 -7.47
N ASN A 245 8.50 28.46 -7.30
CA ASN A 245 7.07 28.73 -7.20
C ASN A 245 6.74 29.65 -6.01
N LEU A 246 7.35 29.41 -4.84
CA LEU A 246 7.19 30.27 -3.66
C LEU A 246 7.73 31.68 -3.92
N ASN A 247 8.92 31.80 -4.51
CA ASN A 247 9.53 33.07 -4.87
C ASN A 247 8.61 33.90 -5.78
N ASP A 248 8.13 33.29 -6.85
CA ASP A 248 7.25 33.96 -7.83
C ASP A 248 5.91 34.35 -7.21
N ALA A 249 5.32 33.46 -6.39
CA ALA A 249 4.11 33.77 -5.64
C ALA A 249 4.31 34.97 -4.70
N LYS A 250 5.41 35.00 -3.93
CA LYS A 250 5.74 36.12 -3.04
C LYS A 250 5.89 37.41 -3.83
N LYS A 251 6.62 37.38 -4.94
CA LYS A 251 6.82 38.54 -5.82
C LYS A 251 5.49 39.07 -6.35
N ASP A 252 4.68 38.22 -6.96
CA ASP A 252 3.42 38.60 -7.59
C ASP A 252 2.38 39.09 -6.58
N ALA A 253 2.36 38.50 -5.37
CA ALA A 253 1.52 38.96 -4.27
C ALA A 253 1.93 40.36 -3.80
N LYS A 254 3.23 40.62 -3.59
CA LYS A 254 3.74 41.96 -3.22
C LYS A 254 3.36 43.00 -4.28
N ASP A 255 3.58 42.69 -5.56
CA ASP A 255 3.23 43.55 -6.69
C ASP A 255 1.72 43.84 -6.76
N SER A 256 0.89 42.83 -6.47
CA SER A 256 -0.57 42.94 -6.47
C SER A 256 -1.09 43.77 -5.29
N ILE A 257 -0.59 43.52 -4.08
CA ILE A 257 -0.95 44.26 -2.86
C ILE A 257 -0.64 45.75 -3.01
N ASN A 258 0.53 46.09 -3.57
CA ASN A 258 0.93 47.47 -3.81
C ASN A 258 -0.04 48.22 -4.74
N LYS A 259 -0.70 47.51 -5.66
CA LYS A 259 -1.68 48.06 -6.61
C LYS A 259 -3.10 48.18 -6.05
N LEU A 260 -3.38 47.67 -4.85
CA LEU A 260 -4.71 47.77 -4.23
C LEU A 260 -4.98 49.22 -3.76
N PRO A 261 -5.97 49.94 -4.32
CA PRO A 261 -6.12 51.38 -4.09
C PRO A 261 -6.87 51.74 -2.81
N ASN A 262 -7.59 50.80 -2.18
CA ASN A 262 -8.40 51.08 -0.98
C ASN A 262 -7.75 50.59 0.31
N LEU A 263 -6.51 50.10 0.25
CA LEU A 263 -5.68 49.77 1.41
C LEU A 263 -4.73 50.93 1.71
N THR A 264 -4.53 51.20 3.00
CA THR A 264 -3.53 52.17 3.46
C THR A 264 -2.11 51.62 3.29
N ASP A 265 -1.10 52.50 3.25
CA ASP A 265 0.30 52.07 3.13
C ASP A 265 0.74 51.19 4.30
N ALA A 266 0.22 51.46 5.52
CA ALA A 266 0.48 50.62 6.69
C ALA A 266 -0.09 49.21 6.53
N GLU A 267 -1.32 49.08 6.03
CA GLU A 267 -1.94 47.78 5.77
C GLU A 267 -1.21 47.00 4.68
N LYS A 268 -0.80 47.68 3.60
CA LYS A 268 0.02 47.07 2.55
C LYS A 268 1.33 46.54 3.14
N GLN A 269 2.00 47.31 3.99
CA GLN A 269 3.24 46.87 4.62
C GLN A 269 3.03 45.68 5.56
N ASP A 270 1.97 45.68 6.37
CA ASP A 270 1.62 44.56 7.25
C ASP A 270 1.35 43.28 6.45
N LEU A 271 0.63 43.40 5.32
CA LEU A 271 0.38 42.28 4.41
C LEU A 271 1.67 41.79 3.73
N ILE A 272 2.53 42.70 3.26
CA ILE A 272 3.84 42.35 2.67
C ILE A 272 4.72 41.61 3.69
N ASN A 273 4.70 42.02 4.96
CA ASN A 273 5.42 41.31 6.02
C ASN A 273 4.88 39.88 6.19
N LYS A 274 3.55 39.70 6.20
CA LYS A 274 2.95 38.36 6.23
C LYS A 274 3.33 37.52 5.00
N ILE A 275 3.42 38.12 3.81
CA ILE A 275 3.90 37.44 2.58
C ILE A 275 5.37 37.02 2.72
N ASN A 276 6.22 37.86 3.32
CA ASN A 276 7.61 37.51 3.56
C ASN A 276 7.73 36.33 4.53
N ASP A 277 6.88 36.29 5.56
CA ASP A 277 6.88 35.22 6.57
C ASP A 277 6.26 33.90 6.08
N ALA A 278 5.40 33.95 5.07
CA ALA A 278 4.74 32.77 4.50
C ALA A 278 5.75 31.75 3.98
N LYS A 279 5.48 30.46 4.23
CA LYS A 279 6.36 29.34 3.90
C LYS A 279 5.92 28.57 2.67
N THR A 280 4.68 28.75 2.21
CA THR A 280 4.17 28.09 1.01
C THR A 280 3.46 29.06 0.07
N ALA A 281 3.35 28.67 -1.21
CA ALA A 281 2.66 29.46 -2.21
C ALA A 281 1.16 29.61 -1.91
N GLU A 282 0.56 28.59 -1.28
CA GLU A 282 -0.86 28.61 -0.86
C GLU A 282 -1.11 29.62 0.26
N GLU A 283 -0.20 29.72 1.24
CA GLU A 283 -0.30 30.74 2.29
C GLU A 283 -0.20 32.15 1.70
N VAL A 284 0.72 32.33 0.74
CA VAL A 284 0.86 33.58 -0.03
C VAL A 284 -0.43 33.91 -0.79
N GLU A 285 -1.02 32.94 -1.48
CA GLU A 285 -2.26 33.11 -2.21
C GLU A 285 -3.43 33.48 -1.29
N GLN A 286 -3.54 32.83 -0.13
CA GLN A 286 -4.57 33.13 0.85
C GLN A 286 -4.47 34.58 1.37
N ILE A 287 -3.25 35.02 1.73
CA ILE A 287 -3.01 36.40 2.17
C ILE A 287 -3.39 37.40 1.07
N LEU A 288 -3.05 37.11 -0.19
CA LEU A 288 -3.40 37.96 -1.33
C LEU A 288 -4.92 38.03 -1.55
N ASN A 289 -5.62 36.90 -1.43
CA ASN A 289 -7.07 36.85 -1.60
C ASN A 289 -7.79 37.61 -0.49
N ASP A 290 -7.33 37.48 0.76
CA ASP A 290 -7.87 38.25 1.89
C ASP A 290 -7.64 39.75 1.71
N ALA A 291 -6.46 40.14 1.21
CA ALA A 291 -6.15 41.54 0.88
C ALA A 291 -7.08 42.10 -0.22
N LYS A 292 -7.34 41.33 -1.28
CA LYS A 292 -8.28 41.71 -2.36
C LYS A 292 -9.70 41.86 -1.81
N ASN A 293 -10.17 40.91 -1.01
CA ASN A 293 -11.50 40.94 -0.39
C ASN A 293 -11.67 42.16 0.51
N LEU A 294 -10.67 42.48 1.34
CA LEU A 294 -10.68 43.68 2.18
C LEU A 294 -10.72 44.96 1.34
N ASN A 295 -9.89 45.04 0.29
CA ASN A 295 -9.87 46.19 -0.62
C ASN A 295 -11.25 46.43 -1.26
N ASP A 296 -11.90 45.36 -1.73
CA ASP A 296 -13.21 45.44 -2.40
C ASP A 296 -14.32 45.78 -1.41
N ALA A 297 -14.28 45.19 -0.20
CA ALA A 297 -15.20 45.53 0.88
C ALA A 297 -15.11 47.02 1.23
N LYS A 298 -13.89 47.54 1.42
CA LYS A 298 -13.67 48.97 1.70
C LYS A 298 -14.20 49.86 0.58
N LYS A 299 -13.92 49.50 -0.69
CA LYS A 299 -14.45 50.22 -1.85
C LYS A 299 -15.98 50.28 -1.84
N ASN A 300 -16.62 49.11 -1.70
CA ASN A 300 -18.07 48.97 -1.76
C ASN A 300 -18.75 49.71 -0.60
N ALA A 301 -18.18 49.64 0.61
CA ALA A 301 -18.67 50.37 1.77
C ALA A 301 -18.59 51.89 1.58
N LYS A 302 -17.46 52.41 1.10
CA LYS A 302 -17.31 53.85 0.78
C LYS A 302 -18.31 54.30 -0.29
N ASP A 303 -18.46 53.52 -1.36
CA ASP A 303 -19.42 53.80 -2.43
C ASP A 303 -20.87 53.81 -1.91
N ALA A 304 -21.21 52.89 -1.01
CA ALA A 304 -22.53 52.83 -0.37
C ALA A 304 -22.78 54.01 0.57
N ILE A 305 -21.82 54.34 1.45
CA ILE A 305 -21.89 55.47 2.38
C ILE A 305 -22.10 56.79 1.63
N ASN A 306 -21.37 57.00 0.52
CA ASN A 306 -21.52 58.21 -0.29
C ASN A 306 -22.93 58.38 -0.87
N LYS A 307 -23.64 57.28 -1.14
CA LYS A 307 -25.00 57.27 -1.69
C LYS A 307 -26.10 57.44 -0.63
N LEU A 308 -25.77 57.41 0.66
CA LEU A 308 -26.77 57.59 1.73
C LEU A 308 -27.30 59.04 1.73
N PRO A 309 -28.61 59.27 1.55
CA PRO A 309 -29.15 60.61 1.29
C PRO A 309 -29.29 61.50 2.53
N ASN A 310 -29.40 60.91 3.73
CA ASN A 310 -29.76 61.64 4.96
C ASN A 310 -28.55 61.93 5.86
N LEU A 311 -27.36 61.52 5.44
CA LEU A 311 -26.11 61.82 6.13
C LEU A 311 -25.51 63.12 5.60
N THR A 312 -24.99 63.95 6.51
CA THR A 312 -24.20 65.12 6.12
C THR A 312 -22.83 64.70 5.55
N ASP A 313 -22.20 65.57 4.77
CA ASP A 313 -20.88 65.30 4.21
C ASP A 313 -19.83 65.03 5.30
N ALA A 314 -19.92 65.72 6.45
CA ALA A 314 -19.05 65.48 7.60
C ALA A 314 -19.22 64.07 8.18
N GLU A 315 -20.46 63.59 8.30
CA GLU A 315 -20.76 62.26 8.81
C GLU A 315 -20.33 61.16 7.84
N LYS A 316 -20.54 61.38 6.54
CA LYS A 316 -20.01 60.49 5.51
C LYS A 316 -18.50 60.40 5.59
N GLN A 317 -17.81 61.53 5.75
CA GLN A 317 -16.36 61.55 5.84
C GLN A 317 -15.85 60.85 7.11
N ASP A 318 -16.50 61.04 8.26
CA ASP A 318 -16.14 60.34 9.50
C ASP A 318 -16.29 58.82 9.37
N LEU A 319 -17.37 58.36 8.73
CA LEU A 319 -17.59 56.94 8.45
C LEU A 319 -16.57 56.39 7.45
N ILE A 320 -16.25 57.15 6.39
CA ILE A 320 -15.21 56.76 5.42
C ILE A 320 -13.85 56.64 6.10
N ASN A 321 -13.49 57.57 7.00
CA ASN A 321 -12.24 57.48 7.77
C ASN A 321 -12.21 56.24 8.67
N LYS A 322 -13.35 55.82 9.23
CA LYS A 322 -13.46 54.56 9.97
C LYS A 322 -13.25 53.35 9.05
N ILE A 323 -13.82 53.36 7.84
CA ILE A 323 -13.58 52.31 6.83
C ILE A 323 -12.10 52.24 6.43
N ASP A 324 -11.44 53.38 6.29
CA ASP A 324 -9.99 53.43 6.00
C ASP A 324 -9.17 52.76 7.10
N GLY A 325 -9.54 52.92 8.37
CA GLY A 325 -8.87 52.30 9.51
C GLY A 325 -9.27 50.85 9.82
N ALA A 326 -10.31 50.31 9.18
CA ALA A 326 -10.79 48.95 9.42
C ALA A 326 -9.82 47.91 8.82
N LYS A 327 -9.44 46.90 9.60
CA LYS A 327 -8.43 45.91 9.22
C LYS A 327 -9.03 44.61 8.67
N THR A 328 -10.33 44.38 8.87
CA THR A 328 -11.01 43.16 8.41
C THR A 328 -12.31 43.49 7.65
N VAL A 329 -12.80 42.53 6.86
CA VAL A 329 -14.05 42.66 6.12
C VAL A 329 -15.24 42.83 7.09
N GLU A 330 -15.22 42.15 8.23
CA GLU A 330 -16.27 42.23 9.25
C GLU A 330 -16.34 43.62 9.88
N GLU A 331 -15.19 44.24 10.17
CA GLU A 331 -15.15 45.62 10.68
C GLU A 331 -15.73 46.61 9.64
N VAL A 332 -15.38 46.42 8.36
CA VAL A 332 -15.92 47.20 7.24
C VAL A 332 -17.44 47.05 7.13
N GLU A 333 -17.95 45.81 7.22
CA GLU A 333 -19.39 45.52 7.18
C GLU A 333 -20.14 46.13 8.37
N GLN A 334 -19.57 46.06 9.57
CA GLN A 334 -20.15 46.67 10.76
C GLN A 334 -20.28 48.18 10.61
N ILE A 335 -19.22 48.86 10.15
CA ILE A 335 -19.25 50.31 9.93
C ILE A 335 -20.28 50.69 8.85
N LEU A 336 -20.41 49.89 7.79
CA LEU A 336 -21.43 50.11 6.76
C LEU A 336 -22.85 49.95 7.32
N ASN A 337 -23.10 48.98 8.19
CA ASN A 337 -24.39 48.81 8.85
C ASN A 337 -24.70 49.96 9.81
N ASP A 338 -23.72 50.41 10.58
CA ASP A 338 -23.84 51.60 11.44
C ASP A 338 -24.19 52.85 10.61
N ALA A 339 -23.58 53.00 9.42
CA ALA A 339 -23.86 54.10 8.51
C ALA A 339 -25.31 54.07 7.99
N LYS A 340 -25.82 52.89 7.60
CA LYS A 340 -27.21 52.71 7.17
C LYS A 340 -28.19 53.04 8.30
N ASN A 341 -27.94 52.52 9.50
CA ASN A 341 -28.78 52.79 10.68
C ASN A 341 -28.82 54.29 11.02
N LEU A 342 -27.67 54.98 10.94
CA LEU A 342 -27.60 56.43 11.14
C LEU A 342 -28.39 57.18 10.06
N ASN A 343 -28.25 56.78 8.78
CA ASN A 343 -29.00 57.37 7.68
C ASN A 343 -30.52 57.24 7.88
N ASP A 344 -30.96 56.08 8.33
CA ASP A 344 -32.38 55.80 8.54
C ASP A 344 -32.93 56.59 9.72
N SER A 345 -32.15 56.71 10.80
CA SER A 345 -32.50 57.53 11.98
C SER A 345 -32.68 59.02 11.66
N LYS A 346 -32.02 59.50 10.59
CA LYS A 346 -32.05 60.91 10.15
C LYS A 346 -33.13 61.23 9.13
N ASN A 347 -33.87 60.23 8.65
CA ASN A 347 -35.01 60.44 7.76
C ASN A 347 -36.24 60.95 8.53
N GLY A 348 -36.14 62.16 9.11
CA GLY A 348 -37.11 62.77 10.01
C GLY A 348 -38.48 63.15 9.41
N GLY A 349 -38.93 62.49 8.34
CA GLY A 349 -40.21 62.73 7.66
C GLY A 349 -41.13 61.50 7.49
N GLU A 350 -40.63 60.27 7.67
CA GLU A 350 -41.38 59.03 7.40
C GLU A 350 -41.78 58.23 8.66
N ALA A 351 -41.63 58.79 9.86
CA ALA A 351 -41.91 58.05 11.09
C ALA A 351 -43.42 57.77 11.32
N VAL A 352 -44.33 58.52 10.69
CA VAL A 352 -45.79 58.36 10.89
C VAL A 352 -46.40 57.37 9.90
N ASP A 353 -45.96 57.37 8.65
CA ASP A 353 -46.44 56.41 7.63
C ASP A 353 -45.83 55.01 7.84
N ASN A 354 -44.54 54.91 8.21
CA ASN A 354 -43.92 53.62 8.52
C ASN A 354 -44.53 52.92 9.73
N LEU A 355 -44.99 53.65 10.76
CA LEU A 355 -45.64 53.03 11.92
C LEU A 355 -47.01 52.45 11.55
N GLN A 356 -47.78 53.14 10.71
CA GLN A 356 -49.10 52.66 10.28
C GLN A 356 -48.98 51.51 9.27
N ASP A 357 -48.01 51.56 8.36
CA ASP A 357 -47.73 50.49 7.40
C ASP A 357 -47.15 49.25 8.08
N ALA A 358 -46.31 49.42 9.11
CA ALA A 358 -45.83 48.33 9.95
C ALA A 358 -47.00 47.69 10.75
N LYS A 359 -47.93 48.49 11.28
CA LYS A 359 -49.14 47.96 11.93
C LYS A 359 -49.99 47.16 10.95
N ASN A 360 -50.22 47.66 9.75
CA ASN A 360 -51.04 46.99 8.74
C ASN A 360 -50.37 45.68 8.28
N SER A 361 -49.08 45.72 7.99
CA SER A 361 -48.30 44.55 7.57
C SER A 361 -48.24 43.46 8.66
N ALA A 362 -48.06 43.84 9.93
CA ALA A 362 -48.05 42.90 11.05
C ALA A 362 -49.43 42.25 11.25
N LYS A 363 -50.54 43.01 11.13
CA LYS A 363 -51.90 42.45 11.20
C LYS A 363 -52.16 41.46 10.07
N ASP A 364 -51.73 41.78 8.85
CA ASP A 364 -51.88 40.89 7.70
C ASP A 364 -51.07 39.61 7.87
N ALA A 365 -49.86 39.69 8.41
CA ALA A 365 -49.04 38.53 8.75
C ALA A 365 -49.71 37.65 9.81
N ILE A 366 -50.18 38.23 10.91
CA ILE A 366 -50.87 37.51 12.01
C ILE A 366 -52.13 36.79 11.49
N ASN A 367 -52.91 37.45 10.63
CA ASN A 367 -54.12 36.85 10.05
C ASN A 367 -53.82 35.60 9.21
N LYS A 368 -52.65 35.56 8.56
CA LYS A 368 -52.19 34.44 7.73
C LYS A 368 -51.59 33.28 8.52
N LEU A 369 -51.39 33.40 9.83
CA LEU A 369 -50.86 32.32 10.67
C LEU A 369 -51.90 31.20 10.82
N PRO A 370 -51.66 29.99 10.28
CA PRO A 370 -52.69 28.96 10.19
C PRO A 370 -52.98 28.25 11.52
N ASN A 371 -52.03 28.28 12.48
CA ASN A 371 -52.11 27.47 13.70
C ASN A 371 -52.54 28.28 14.93
N LEU A 372 -52.87 29.57 14.76
CA LEU A 372 -53.48 30.40 15.80
C LEU A 372 -55.00 30.38 15.68
N THR A 373 -55.69 30.34 16.81
CA THR A 373 -57.14 30.50 16.86
C THR A 373 -57.54 31.94 16.55
N ASP A 374 -58.80 32.14 16.12
CA ASP A 374 -59.33 33.48 15.87
C ASP A 374 -59.28 34.38 17.12
N ALA A 375 -59.37 33.79 18.32
CA ALA A 375 -59.26 34.52 19.57
C ALA A 375 -57.83 35.04 19.80
N GLU A 376 -56.83 34.20 19.56
CA GLU A 376 -55.41 34.57 19.69
C GLU A 376 -55.01 35.61 18.64
N LYS A 377 -55.45 35.45 17.39
CA LYS A 377 -55.23 36.45 16.32
C LYS A 377 -55.78 37.82 16.71
N ARG A 378 -57.01 37.86 17.24
CA ARG A 378 -57.63 39.12 17.69
C ARG A 378 -56.85 39.77 18.84
N ASP A 379 -56.31 38.98 19.76
CA ASP A 379 -55.52 39.52 20.88
C ASP A 379 -54.21 40.15 20.40
N PHE A 380 -53.47 39.47 19.52
CA PHE A 380 -52.26 40.03 18.93
C PHE A 380 -52.54 41.27 18.09
N ILE A 381 -53.60 41.29 17.27
CA ILE A 381 -53.99 42.46 16.47
C ILE A 381 -54.29 43.67 17.37
N LYS A 382 -54.99 43.47 18.49
CA LYS A 382 -55.28 44.53 19.46
C LYS A 382 -54.01 45.10 20.11
N ARG A 383 -53.02 44.24 20.37
CA ARG A 383 -51.71 44.66 20.87
C ARG A 383 -50.94 45.48 19.80
N ILE A 384 -51.01 45.08 18.53
CA ILE A 384 -50.43 45.83 17.40
C ILE A 384 -51.09 47.22 17.25
N ASP A 385 -52.42 47.32 17.41
CA ASP A 385 -53.14 48.60 17.37
C ASP A 385 -52.62 49.59 18.42
N GLY A 386 -52.34 49.10 19.63
CA GLY A 386 -51.85 49.90 20.75
C GLY A 386 -50.34 50.17 20.78
N ALA A 387 -49.56 49.63 19.83
CA ALA A 387 -48.11 49.81 19.79
C ALA A 387 -47.73 51.23 19.32
N ASN A 388 -46.74 51.84 19.97
CA ASN A 388 -46.28 53.22 19.69
C ASN A 388 -44.86 53.29 19.09
N SER A 389 -44.25 52.16 18.76
CA SER A 389 -42.93 52.07 18.11
C SER A 389 -42.84 50.86 17.18
N LEU A 390 -41.90 50.87 16.24
CA LEU A 390 -41.63 49.74 15.34
C LEU A 390 -41.18 48.50 16.13
N ASP A 391 -40.27 48.66 17.10
CA ASP A 391 -39.82 47.56 17.96
C ASP A 391 -40.97 46.88 18.70
N ALA A 392 -41.98 47.64 19.15
CA ALA A 392 -43.13 47.06 19.83
C ALA A 392 -44.00 46.22 18.86
N ILE A 393 -44.18 46.69 17.63
CA ILE A 393 -44.89 45.97 16.56
C ILE A 393 -44.15 44.68 16.19
N GLU A 394 -42.84 44.77 16.00
CA GLU A 394 -41.97 43.64 15.65
C GLU A 394 -42.01 42.56 16.74
N ASN A 395 -41.83 42.94 18.01
CA ASN A 395 -41.87 41.99 19.13
C ASN A 395 -43.23 41.26 19.23
N ILE A 396 -44.35 41.97 19.04
CA ILE A 396 -45.68 41.34 19.06
C ILE A 396 -45.87 40.38 17.87
N ALA A 397 -45.37 40.74 16.68
CA ALA A 397 -45.42 39.87 15.51
C ALA A 397 -44.56 38.61 15.69
N ILE A 398 -43.37 38.75 16.29
CA ILE A 398 -42.48 37.62 16.66
C ILE A 398 -43.17 36.70 17.68
N GLU A 399 -43.82 37.25 18.71
CA GLU A 399 -44.57 36.44 19.67
C GLU A 399 -45.68 35.62 19.00
N ALA A 400 -46.42 36.22 18.07
CA ALA A 400 -47.47 35.53 17.33
C ALA A 400 -46.91 34.41 16.42
N GLN A 401 -45.80 34.68 15.73
CA GLN A 401 -45.10 33.71 14.90
C GLN A 401 -44.57 32.54 15.75
N ASN A 402 -43.91 32.83 16.87
CA ASN A 402 -43.38 31.82 17.79
C ASN A 402 -44.48 30.91 18.34
N LEU A 403 -45.64 31.48 18.68
CA LEU A 403 -46.79 30.68 19.12
C LEU A 403 -47.34 29.80 17.98
N ASN A 404 -47.44 30.34 16.77
CA ASN A 404 -47.86 29.58 15.58
C ASN A 404 -46.89 28.42 15.27
N ASP A 405 -45.60 28.65 15.39
CA ASP A 405 -44.55 27.68 15.08
C ASP A 405 -44.45 26.62 16.19
N SER A 406 -44.59 27.00 17.46
CA SER A 406 -44.70 26.05 18.56
C SER A 406 -45.91 25.11 18.39
N ARG A 407 -47.04 25.61 17.89
CA ARG A 407 -48.22 24.79 17.57
C ARG A 407 -48.01 23.90 16.35
N ASN A 408 -47.31 24.40 15.33
CA ASN A 408 -46.92 23.60 14.17
C ASN A 408 -46.00 22.44 14.60
N GLN A 409 -45.00 22.73 15.42
CA GLN A 409 -44.02 21.76 15.91
C GLN A 409 -44.66 20.72 16.83
N ALA A 410 -45.60 21.12 17.69
CA ALA A 410 -46.39 20.18 18.49
C ALA A 410 -47.20 19.21 17.61
N GLY A 411 -47.88 19.72 16.57
CA GLY A 411 -48.61 18.87 15.62
C GLY A 411 -47.73 17.96 14.76
N GLN A 412 -46.51 18.40 14.43
CA GLN A 412 -45.52 17.57 13.72
C GLN A 412 -44.93 16.48 14.61
N ASN A 413 -44.68 16.78 15.89
CA ASN A 413 -44.24 15.77 16.87
C ASN A 413 -45.31 14.69 17.07
N ASP A 414 -46.57 15.07 17.20
CA ASP A 414 -47.68 14.11 17.31
C ASP A 414 -47.80 13.20 16.06
N LEU A 415 -47.53 13.75 14.87
CA LEU A 415 -47.54 12.98 13.62
C LEU A 415 -46.36 11.99 13.56
N GLN A 416 -45.15 12.44 13.94
CA GLN A 416 -43.96 11.60 13.95
C GLN A 416 -44.07 10.47 14.98
N ASP A 417 -44.54 10.77 16.20
CA ASP A 417 -44.80 9.78 17.24
C ASP A 417 -45.84 8.75 16.78
N ALA A 418 -46.89 9.19 16.07
CA ALA A 418 -47.87 8.28 15.48
C ALA A 418 -47.26 7.38 14.38
N LYS A 419 -46.36 7.92 13.53
CA LYS A 419 -45.63 7.13 12.52
C LYS A 419 -44.79 6.05 13.19
N ASP A 420 -44.00 6.44 14.19
CA ASP A 420 -43.09 5.52 14.87
C ASP A 420 -43.86 4.42 15.63
N ALA A 421 -44.95 4.78 16.30
CA ALA A 421 -45.85 3.82 16.94
C ALA A 421 -46.47 2.84 15.92
N ALA A 422 -46.93 3.33 14.76
CA ALA A 422 -47.51 2.48 13.73
C ALA A 422 -46.47 1.56 13.07
N LYS A 423 -45.27 2.06 12.76
CA LYS A 423 -44.16 1.25 12.23
C LYS A 423 -43.77 0.13 13.18
N ASN A 424 -43.66 0.42 14.48
CA ASN A 424 -43.36 -0.58 15.50
C ASN A 424 -44.44 -1.67 15.55
N GLN A 425 -45.71 -1.30 15.44
CA GLN A 425 -46.79 -2.29 15.38
C GLN A 425 -46.75 -3.13 14.11
N ILE A 426 -46.50 -2.54 12.94
CA ILE A 426 -46.38 -3.25 11.66
C ILE A 426 -45.20 -4.24 11.68
N ASN A 427 -44.05 -3.82 12.20
CA ASN A 427 -42.88 -4.69 12.33
C ASN A 427 -43.16 -5.92 13.21
N GLY A 428 -43.98 -5.76 14.25
CA GLY A 428 -44.39 -6.83 15.15
C GLY A 428 -45.43 -7.82 14.58
N LEU A 429 -46.00 -7.56 13.41
CA LEU A 429 -46.93 -8.49 12.74
C LEU A 429 -46.18 -9.74 12.24
N GLN A 430 -46.71 -10.93 12.54
CA GLN A 430 -45.96 -12.20 12.40
C GLN A 430 -46.20 -12.92 11.07
N ASN A 431 -47.24 -12.54 10.34
CA ASN A 431 -47.78 -13.26 9.18
C ASN A 431 -47.70 -12.45 7.88
N LEU A 432 -47.20 -11.22 7.94
CA LEU A 432 -46.84 -10.43 6.76
C LEU A 432 -45.46 -10.83 6.24
N THR A 433 -45.31 -10.86 4.91
CA THR A 433 -43.99 -10.99 4.27
C THR A 433 -43.18 -9.69 4.42
N ASP A 434 -41.87 -9.77 4.24
CA ASP A 434 -41.01 -8.58 4.30
C ASP A 434 -41.41 -7.52 3.27
N ALA A 435 -41.81 -7.95 2.07
CA ALA A 435 -42.31 -7.04 1.03
C ALA A 435 -43.64 -6.35 1.44
N GLN A 436 -44.55 -7.09 2.10
CA GLN A 436 -45.80 -6.51 2.60
C GLN A 436 -45.56 -5.55 3.76
N LYS A 437 -44.64 -5.88 4.68
CA LYS A 437 -44.23 -4.96 5.75
C LYS A 437 -43.64 -3.69 5.16
N GLN A 438 -42.73 -3.83 4.19
CA GLN A 438 -42.07 -2.70 3.56
C GLN A 438 -43.08 -1.76 2.86
N ASP A 439 -44.08 -2.32 2.16
CA ASP A 439 -45.15 -1.52 1.55
C ASP A 439 -45.92 -0.69 2.59
N PHE A 440 -46.37 -1.31 3.68
CA PHE A 440 -47.07 -0.57 4.73
C PHE A 440 -46.18 0.46 5.44
N LEU A 441 -44.91 0.14 5.70
CA LEU A 441 -43.97 1.09 6.28
C LEU A 441 -43.78 2.32 5.39
N SER A 442 -43.62 2.14 4.08
CA SER A 442 -43.52 3.25 3.12
C SER A 442 -44.79 4.08 3.06
N ARG A 443 -45.97 3.47 3.19
CA ARG A 443 -47.24 4.20 3.28
C ARG A 443 -47.36 5.00 4.58
N ILE A 444 -46.90 4.46 5.72
CA ILE A 444 -46.83 5.20 6.99
C ILE A 444 -45.86 6.40 6.89
N ASP A 445 -44.72 6.22 6.23
CA ASP A 445 -43.78 7.31 5.98
C ASP A 445 -44.37 8.43 5.13
N ALA A 446 -45.16 8.09 4.11
CA ALA A 446 -45.84 9.04 3.24
C ALA A 446 -47.07 9.70 3.89
N ALA A 447 -47.61 9.13 4.98
CA ALA A 447 -48.82 9.64 5.59
C ALA A 447 -48.65 11.06 6.13
N THR A 448 -49.64 11.91 5.86
CA THR A 448 -49.62 13.34 6.23
C THR A 448 -50.47 13.67 7.45
N SER A 449 -51.20 12.67 7.97
CA SER A 449 -52.08 12.82 9.12
C SER A 449 -52.12 11.56 9.99
N VAL A 450 -52.41 11.74 11.29
CA VAL A 450 -52.63 10.63 12.24
C VAL A 450 -53.81 9.74 11.82
N SER A 451 -54.82 10.30 11.16
CA SER A 451 -55.97 9.52 10.66
C SER A 451 -55.55 8.54 9.56
N GLU A 452 -54.68 8.98 8.65
CA GLU A 452 -54.17 8.15 7.55
C GLU A 452 -53.26 7.03 8.08
N ILE A 453 -52.39 7.34 9.03
CA ILE A 453 -51.55 6.38 9.76
C ILE A 453 -52.40 5.27 10.39
N ASN A 454 -53.48 5.64 11.08
CA ASN A 454 -54.38 4.69 11.72
C ASN A 454 -55.11 3.78 10.72
N ALA A 455 -55.50 4.31 9.56
CA ALA A 455 -56.13 3.53 8.51
C ALA A 455 -55.17 2.49 7.92
N ILE A 456 -53.93 2.89 7.60
CA ILE A 456 -52.88 2.00 7.07
C ILE A 456 -52.55 0.89 8.08
N LEU A 457 -52.44 1.24 9.37
CA LEU A 457 -52.20 0.26 10.43
C LEU A 457 -53.33 -0.76 10.56
N ALA A 458 -54.59 -0.33 10.39
CA ALA A 458 -55.73 -1.23 10.41
C ALA A 458 -55.71 -2.20 9.22
N GLU A 459 -55.34 -1.73 8.03
CA GLU A 459 -55.16 -2.58 6.84
C GLU A 459 -54.05 -3.62 7.05
N ALA A 460 -52.90 -3.22 7.61
CA ALA A 460 -51.79 -4.13 7.88
C ALA A 460 -52.19 -5.26 8.84
N LYS A 461 -52.91 -4.93 9.91
CA LYS A 461 -53.46 -5.92 10.86
C LYS A 461 -54.47 -6.86 10.20
N ALA A 462 -55.32 -6.34 9.32
CA ALA A 462 -56.28 -7.16 8.59
C ALA A 462 -55.59 -8.13 7.61
N LEU A 463 -54.55 -7.68 6.90
CA LEU A 463 -53.80 -8.54 5.99
C LEU A 463 -52.99 -9.61 6.73
N ASP A 464 -52.40 -9.29 7.89
CA ASP A 464 -51.70 -10.25 8.74
C ASP A 464 -52.63 -11.42 9.14
N ALA A 465 -53.82 -11.08 9.64
CA ALA A 465 -54.83 -12.07 10.00
C ALA A 465 -55.29 -12.89 8.78
N GLN A 466 -55.44 -12.24 7.62
CA GLN A 466 -55.84 -12.91 6.38
C GLN A 466 -54.78 -13.88 5.87
N ASN A 467 -53.48 -13.53 5.95
CA ASN A 467 -52.39 -14.41 5.57
C ASN A 467 -52.38 -15.67 6.45
N LEU A 468 -52.52 -15.51 7.76
CA LEU A 468 -52.63 -16.63 8.69
C LEU A 468 -53.80 -17.56 8.32
N ALA A 469 -54.98 -17.00 8.08
CA ALA A 469 -56.17 -17.78 7.70
C ALA A 469 -55.97 -18.55 6.39
N ARG A 470 -55.42 -17.89 5.35
CA ARG A 470 -55.11 -18.55 4.07
C ARG A 470 -54.10 -19.69 4.23
N THR A 471 -53.09 -19.50 5.06
CA THR A 471 -52.09 -20.54 5.33
C THR A 471 -52.73 -21.72 6.07
N LYS A 472 -53.61 -21.50 7.04
CA LYS A 472 -54.37 -22.58 7.69
C LYS A 472 -55.22 -23.35 6.69
N ASP A 473 -55.98 -22.66 5.84
CA ASP A 473 -56.82 -23.28 4.82
C ASP A 473 -55.99 -24.11 3.82
N ALA A 474 -54.85 -23.59 3.38
CA ALA A 474 -53.93 -24.31 2.52
C ALA A 474 -53.34 -25.54 3.21
N ALA A 475 -52.94 -25.40 4.48
CA ALA A 475 -52.42 -26.49 5.28
C ALA A 475 -53.44 -27.62 5.45
N TYR A 476 -54.72 -27.29 5.70
CA TYR A 476 -55.80 -28.28 5.79
C TYR A 476 -55.95 -29.10 4.51
N LYS A 477 -55.88 -28.44 3.34
CA LYS A 477 -55.92 -29.14 2.04
C LYS A 477 -54.72 -30.05 1.83
N VAL A 478 -53.52 -29.61 2.23
CA VAL A 478 -52.31 -30.43 2.16
C VAL A 478 -52.45 -31.68 3.03
N ILE A 479 -52.94 -31.53 4.26
CA ILE A 479 -53.16 -32.64 5.20
C ILE A 479 -54.18 -33.63 4.63
N ASP A 480 -55.28 -33.14 4.05
CA ASP A 480 -56.29 -34.01 3.43
C ASP A 480 -55.70 -34.89 2.32
N GLY A 481 -54.79 -34.33 1.52
CA GLY A 481 -54.09 -35.03 0.44
C GLY A 481 -53.02 -36.03 0.88
N MET A 482 -52.66 -36.11 2.17
CA MET A 482 -51.66 -37.07 2.64
C MET A 482 -52.26 -38.48 2.68
N ALA A 483 -51.95 -39.31 1.68
CA ALA A 483 -52.52 -40.66 1.54
C ALA A 483 -52.10 -41.66 2.64
N ASN A 484 -50.97 -41.39 3.30
CA ASN A 484 -50.36 -42.29 4.29
C ASN A 484 -50.75 -41.96 5.75
N LEU A 485 -51.63 -40.99 5.98
CA LEU A 485 -52.17 -40.66 7.30
C LEU A 485 -53.61 -41.15 7.44
N THR A 486 -53.95 -41.69 8.61
CA THR A 486 -55.34 -42.02 8.97
C THR A 486 -56.18 -40.76 9.19
N ASP A 487 -57.50 -40.87 9.05
CA ASP A 487 -58.41 -39.73 9.28
C ASP A 487 -58.28 -39.14 10.71
N ALA A 488 -57.98 -39.97 11.71
CA ALA A 488 -57.73 -39.53 13.08
C ALA A 488 -56.43 -38.71 13.19
N GLN A 489 -55.34 -39.15 12.55
CA GLN A 489 -54.07 -38.41 12.51
C GLN A 489 -54.20 -37.09 11.74
N LYS A 490 -54.97 -37.07 10.65
CA LYS A 490 -55.28 -35.85 9.90
C LYS A 490 -56.08 -34.87 10.76
N ALA A 491 -57.10 -35.33 11.48
CA ALA A 491 -57.92 -34.50 12.35
C ALA A 491 -57.10 -33.90 13.50
N GLU A 492 -56.20 -34.68 14.12
CA GLU A 492 -55.31 -34.21 15.18
C GLU A 492 -54.34 -33.13 14.67
N LEU A 493 -53.70 -33.35 13.52
CA LEU A 493 -52.77 -32.37 12.92
C LEU A 493 -53.49 -31.08 12.49
N LYS A 494 -54.71 -31.17 11.97
CA LYS A 494 -55.55 -29.99 11.70
C LYS A 494 -55.89 -29.24 13.00
N GLY A 495 -56.23 -29.96 14.07
CA GLY A 495 -56.46 -29.36 15.39
C GLY A 495 -55.23 -28.62 15.94
N GLN A 496 -54.03 -29.15 15.71
CA GLN A 496 -52.78 -28.47 16.06
C GLN A 496 -52.58 -27.18 15.25
N ILE A 497 -52.82 -27.23 13.94
CA ILE A 497 -52.72 -26.05 13.05
C ILE A 497 -53.74 -24.97 13.41
N GLU A 498 -54.96 -25.35 13.83
CA GLU A 498 -55.97 -24.38 14.27
C GLU A 498 -55.49 -23.53 15.45
N GLY A 499 -54.70 -24.11 16.35
CA GLY A 499 -54.11 -23.39 17.50
C GLY A 499 -52.92 -22.50 17.17
N MET A 500 -52.35 -22.58 15.96
CA MET A 500 -51.15 -21.82 15.60
C MET A 500 -51.48 -20.38 15.20
N THR A 501 -50.63 -19.45 15.65
CA THR A 501 -50.79 -18.01 15.42
C THR A 501 -49.80 -17.43 14.42
N SER A 502 -48.86 -18.24 13.90
CA SER A 502 -47.88 -17.80 12.91
C SER A 502 -47.81 -18.71 11.69
N VAL A 503 -47.68 -18.10 10.50
CA VAL A 503 -47.46 -18.80 9.22
C VAL A 503 -46.24 -19.72 9.30
N LYS A 504 -45.17 -19.27 9.96
CA LYS A 504 -43.96 -20.07 10.17
C LYS A 504 -44.25 -21.35 10.97
N ALA A 505 -44.98 -21.24 12.09
CA ALA A 505 -45.30 -22.40 12.92
C ALA A 505 -46.14 -23.43 12.14
N ILE A 506 -47.09 -22.96 11.31
CA ILE A 506 -47.91 -23.83 10.46
C ILE A 506 -47.06 -24.57 9.44
N ASN A 507 -46.16 -23.86 8.75
CA ASN A 507 -45.26 -24.46 7.77
C ASN A 507 -44.28 -25.46 8.40
N ASP A 508 -43.70 -25.13 9.56
CA ASP A 508 -42.80 -26.02 10.31
C ASP A 508 -43.53 -27.31 10.73
N ALA A 509 -44.78 -27.20 11.19
CA ALA A 509 -45.59 -28.35 11.55
C ALA A 509 -45.94 -29.23 10.34
N LEU A 510 -46.25 -28.63 9.19
CA LEU A 510 -46.48 -29.37 7.94
C LEU A 510 -45.23 -30.11 7.46
N GLU A 511 -44.05 -29.49 7.53
CA GLU A 511 -42.80 -30.15 7.16
C GLU A 511 -42.44 -31.29 8.10
N ALA A 512 -42.61 -31.10 9.42
CA ALA A 512 -42.47 -32.17 10.39
C ALA A 512 -43.43 -33.34 10.10
N ALA A 513 -44.69 -33.04 9.78
CA ALA A 513 -45.66 -34.06 9.40
C ALA A 513 -45.22 -34.82 8.14
N LYS A 514 -44.80 -34.12 7.06
CA LYS A 514 -44.27 -34.78 5.85
C LYS A 514 -43.07 -35.69 6.14
N LYS A 515 -42.15 -35.27 7.01
CA LYS A 515 -40.96 -36.04 7.36
C LYS A 515 -41.29 -37.30 8.17
N SER A 516 -42.34 -37.27 8.98
CA SER A 516 -42.84 -38.45 9.70
C SER A 516 -43.50 -39.51 8.81
N VAL A 517 -43.76 -39.17 7.53
CA VAL A 517 -44.51 -40.00 6.56
C VAL A 517 -43.60 -40.76 5.57
N LEU A 518 -42.27 -40.74 5.77
CA LEU A 518 -41.33 -41.59 5.00
C LEU A 518 -41.66 -43.08 5.19
N PRO A 519 -41.59 -43.91 4.13
CA PRO A 519 -41.99 -45.31 4.18
C PRO A 519 -41.09 -46.07 5.16
N ASN A 520 -41.70 -46.58 6.23
CA ASN A 520 -41.09 -47.58 7.09
C ASN A 520 -40.88 -48.84 6.23
N THR A 521 -39.64 -49.07 5.79
CA THR A 521 -39.25 -50.34 5.17
C THR A 521 -39.19 -51.40 6.27
N GLY A 522 -40.35 -52.01 6.54
CA GLY A 522 -40.52 -53.37 7.06
C GLY A 522 -39.94 -53.72 8.43
N ALA A 523 -40.81 -53.79 9.44
CA ALA A 523 -41.04 -54.99 10.25
C ALA A 523 -42.23 -54.77 11.19
N GLU A 524 -43.25 -55.62 11.09
CA GLU A 524 -44.29 -55.80 12.11
C GLU A 524 -43.67 -56.44 13.36
N ASP A 525 -43.89 -55.90 14.56
CA ASP A 525 -44.96 -56.34 15.47
C ASP A 525 -44.88 -55.58 16.82
N ASN A 526 -46.04 -55.51 17.45
CA ASN A 526 -46.54 -54.68 18.53
C ASN A 526 -45.72 -54.61 19.83
N GLY A 527 -45.71 -53.41 20.43
CA GLY A 527 -45.44 -53.25 21.85
C GLY A 527 -44.99 -51.86 22.25
N MET A 528 -45.96 -51.03 22.65
CA MET A 528 -45.85 -50.05 23.75
C MET A 528 -44.51 -49.32 23.95
N LEU A 529 -44.49 -48.02 23.66
CA LEU A 529 -44.01 -46.88 24.46
C LEU A 529 -43.62 -45.77 23.47
N SER A 530 -44.35 -44.66 23.45
CA SER A 530 -44.10 -43.53 24.36
C SER A 530 -42.74 -42.90 24.09
N VAL A 531 -42.73 -41.58 23.94
CA VAL A 531 -41.55 -40.72 23.73
C VAL A 531 -41.06 -40.86 22.29
N ILE A 532 -41.44 -39.99 21.35
CA ILE A 532 -40.86 -38.66 21.17
C ILE A 532 -41.87 -37.84 20.35
N GLY A 533 -42.29 -36.70 20.88
CA GLY A 533 -43.24 -35.80 20.22
C GLY A 533 -43.79 -34.69 21.12
N ALA A 534 -43.54 -34.78 22.44
CA ALA A 534 -43.74 -33.68 23.38
C ALA A 534 -42.46 -32.84 23.51
N SER A 535 -42.05 -32.15 22.44
CA SER A 535 -40.95 -31.17 22.49
C SER A 535 -41.19 -29.93 21.63
N MET A 536 -42.44 -29.49 21.47
CA MET A 536 -42.73 -28.16 20.92
C MET A 536 -43.91 -27.48 21.64
N LEU A 537 -43.96 -27.58 22.97
CA LEU A 537 -44.78 -26.70 23.80
C LEU A 537 -43.95 -26.18 24.98
N GLY A 538 -43.70 -24.87 24.99
CA GLY A 538 -43.42 -24.13 26.22
C GLY A 538 -42.02 -23.51 26.35
N MET A 539 -41.84 -22.30 25.81
CA MET A 539 -41.22 -21.14 26.50
C MET A 539 -41.61 -19.90 25.69
N LEU A 540 -42.88 -19.46 25.73
CA LEU A 540 -43.38 -18.45 26.67
C LEU A 540 -42.31 -17.51 27.24
N GLY A 541 -42.39 -16.25 26.83
CA GLY A 541 -41.57 -15.16 27.34
C GLY A 541 -41.73 -14.94 28.84
N LEU A 542 -40.61 -14.57 29.47
CA LEU A 542 -40.62 -13.89 30.75
C LEU A 542 -40.16 -12.45 30.57
N ALA A 543 -41.02 -11.56 31.05
CA ALA A 543 -40.75 -10.16 31.27
C ALA A 543 -39.59 -9.95 32.25
N GLY A 544 -38.68 -9.03 31.93
CA GLY A 544 -37.65 -8.50 32.83
C GLY A 544 -37.78 -6.99 32.95
N LEU A 545 -38.50 -6.54 33.97
CA LEU A 545 -38.52 -5.16 34.44
C LEU A 545 -37.12 -4.72 34.92
N GLY A 546 -36.67 -3.56 34.42
CA GLY A 546 -36.11 -2.47 35.22
C GLY A 546 -34.65 -2.55 35.69
N ARG A 547 -33.84 -1.57 35.26
CA ARG A 547 -33.19 -0.62 36.19
C ARG A 547 -32.67 0.63 35.48
N ARG A 548 -33.20 1.77 35.93
CA ARG A 548 -32.67 3.12 35.75
C ARG A 548 -31.22 3.18 36.26
N LYS A 549 -30.31 3.76 35.47
CA LYS A 549 -29.08 4.36 36.00
C LYS A 549 -29.42 5.69 36.65
N LYS A 550 -28.90 5.89 37.86
CA LYS A 550 -28.67 7.21 38.46
C LYS A 550 -27.32 7.73 37.95
N ASN A 551 -27.30 9.05 37.78
CA ASN A 551 -26.20 9.96 37.44
C ASN A 551 -25.85 10.02 35.96
#